data_AF-A0A954XQC8-F1
#
_entry.id   AF-A0A954XQC8-F1
#
_cell.length_a   1.000
_cell.length_b   1.000
_cell.length_c   1.000
_cell.angle_alpha   90.00
_cell.angle_beta   90.00
_cell.angle_gamma   90.00
#
_symmetry.space_group_name_H-M   'P 1'
#
loop_
_entity.id
_entity.type
_entity.pdbx_description
1 polymer ?
#
loop_
_entity_poly.entity_id
_entity_poly.type
_entity_poly.pdbx_seq_one_letter_code
_entity_poly.pdbx_strand_id
1 'polypeptide(L)'
;DQLTKELESTQAQLIEKKSLVYKTAGQIESVNLQLARLRADRIGLVDMVSEARGALLESFSRQRKRTAQLTEQQQQLSALALQKEYLAQLETQQQLAARATELAAAVEATAAERDTLAQLLAATDRTIATQRETVNVLTQESKSAAEALTNRQSALDALQVAAAQARSAAEQLSDPQLDATLAALDEKQLALNEQLAGDKQLATQKEAELVSATATLDKNVADRAALSAKQQPFLEQERQLAEANAGRDAAVADCELANERLRHSWERRFAVRALIPLAPEQLAGSTISALELAPRYQREAEAEWQANHKDKKPEEIEEAKKATEIAQLLKNRIDQVASTYVAMFAAPGGSPQDVFSATADQALFFANDGRVQAWFNPAEGSLLKRLEAIENPAELADELHLAILSRPATNDEKSEVEAYLAERQDDRNTAIREAAWGLLTSIEFRFNR
;
A
#
# COMPACT_ATOMS: atom_id res chain seq x y z
N ASP A 1 -84.59 -22.67 100.05
CA ASP A 1 -85.30 -22.94 98.79
C ASP A 1 -84.92 -22.00 97.65
N GLN A 2 -85.11 -20.68 97.78
CA GLN A 2 -84.83 -19.74 96.69
C GLN A 2 -83.32 -19.60 96.38
N LEU A 3 -82.49 -19.47 97.42
CA LEU A 3 -81.02 -19.49 97.31
C LEU A 3 -80.48 -20.81 96.72
N THR A 4 -81.14 -21.94 97.00
CA THR A 4 -80.72 -23.26 96.51
C THR A 4 -80.96 -23.40 95.00
N LYS A 5 -82.11 -22.93 94.50
CA LYS A 5 -82.42 -22.91 93.06
C LYS A 5 -81.53 -21.93 92.28
N GLU A 6 -81.18 -20.79 92.87
CA GLU A 6 -80.21 -19.86 92.28
C GLU A 6 -78.81 -20.46 92.23
N LEU A 7 -78.39 -21.21 93.25
CA LEU A 7 -77.12 -21.95 93.27
C LEU A 7 -77.08 -23.05 92.20
N GLU A 8 -78.16 -23.82 92.02
CA GLU A 8 -78.25 -24.85 90.99
C GLU A 8 -78.28 -24.26 89.57
N SER A 9 -79.00 -23.15 89.36
CA SER A 9 -79.02 -22.43 88.08
C SER A 9 -77.65 -21.86 87.71
N THR A 10 -76.96 -21.24 88.69
CA THR A 10 -75.61 -20.72 88.48
C THR A 10 -74.58 -21.84 88.27
N GLN A 11 -74.73 -22.98 88.93
CA GLN A 11 -73.92 -24.18 88.65
C GLN A 11 -74.17 -24.74 87.25
N ALA A 12 -75.42 -24.83 86.79
CA ALA A 12 -75.76 -25.27 85.43
C ALA A 12 -75.18 -24.33 84.36
N GLN A 13 -75.32 -23.02 84.55
CA GLN A 13 -74.71 -22.00 83.69
C GLN A 13 -73.18 -22.07 83.70
N LEU A 14 -72.56 -22.38 84.85
CA LEU A 14 -71.12 -22.56 84.96
C LEU A 14 -70.65 -23.82 84.21
N ILE A 15 -71.41 -24.91 84.28
CA ILE A 15 -71.12 -26.16 83.55
C ILE A 15 -71.25 -25.94 82.04
N GLU A 16 -72.29 -25.24 81.59
CA GLU A 16 -72.49 -24.88 80.18
C GLU A 16 -71.39 -23.94 79.67
N LYS A 17 -71.01 -22.91 80.45
CA LYS A 17 -69.89 -22.05 80.11
C LYS A 17 -68.57 -22.82 80.07
N LYS A 18 -68.34 -23.76 81.01
CA LYS A 18 -67.16 -24.64 80.99
C LYS A 18 -67.14 -25.53 79.75
N SER A 19 -68.27 -26.14 79.37
CA SER A 19 -68.34 -26.98 78.17
C SER A 19 -68.11 -26.17 76.89
N LEU A 20 -68.64 -24.94 76.82
CA LEU A 20 -68.36 -24.00 75.73
C LEU A 20 -66.88 -23.62 75.67
N VAL A 21 -66.25 -23.33 76.82
CA VAL A 21 -64.81 -23.04 76.91
C VAL A 21 -63.96 -24.23 76.47
N TYR A 22 -64.32 -25.46 76.85
CA TYR A 22 -63.61 -26.66 76.37
C TYR A 22 -63.79 -26.87 74.87
N LYS A 23 -65.00 -26.61 74.34
CA LYS A 23 -65.26 -26.71 72.90
C LYS A 23 -64.49 -25.65 72.10
N THR A 24 -64.45 -24.42 72.57
CA THR A 24 -63.68 -23.35 71.92
C THR A 24 -62.17 -23.59 72.06
N ALA A 25 -61.69 -24.09 73.20
CA ALA A 25 -60.30 -24.48 73.38
C ALA A 25 -59.88 -25.59 72.40
N GLY A 26 -60.71 -26.63 72.22
CA GLY A 26 -60.46 -27.69 71.23
C GLY A 26 -60.50 -27.17 69.78
N GLN A 27 -61.38 -26.21 69.48
CA GLN A 27 -61.39 -25.54 68.17
C GLN A 27 -60.11 -24.73 67.94
N ILE A 28 -59.66 -23.95 68.93
CA ILE A 28 -58.41 -23.19 68.89
C ILE A 28 -57.21 -24.13 68.70
N GLU A 29 -57.17 -25.26 69.41
CA GLU A 29 -56.11 -26.26 69.27
C GLU A 29 -56.08 -26.87 67.85
N SER A 30 -57.24 -27.23 67.30
CA SER A 30 -57.33 -27.75 65.93
C SER A 30 -56.92 -26.71 64.86
N VAL A 31 -57.30 -25.45 65.03
CA VAL A 31 -56.86 -24.34 64.16
C VAL A 31 -55.36 -24.12 64.28
N ASN A 32 -54.79 -24.17 65.49
CA ASN A 32 -53.35 -24.06 65.70
C ASN A 32 -52.59 -25.21 65.03
N LEU A 33 -53.12 -26.44 65.08
CA LEU A 33 -52.53 -27.59 64.39
C LEU A 33 -52.58 -27.43 62.86
N GLN A 34 -53.68 -26.91 62.31
CA GLN A 34 -53.79 -26.58 60.89
C GLN A 34 -52.82 -25.47 60.48
N LEU A 35 -52.68 -24.42 61.30
CA LEU A 35 -51.71 -23.34 61.09
C LEU A 35 -50.26 -23.85 61.13
N ALA A 36 -49.94 -24.76 62.04
CA ALA A 36 -48.62 -25.39 62.10
C ALA A 36 -48.31 -26.20 60.84
N ARG A 37 -49.29 -26.97 60.33
CA ARG A 37 -49.15 -27.71 59.05
C ARG A 37 -48.95 -26.76 57.86
N LEU A 38 -49.79 -25.74 57.73
CA LEU A 38 -49.66 -24.75 56.64
C LEU A 38 -48.32 -23.99 56.70
N ARG A 39 -47.78 -23.72 57.90
CA ARG A 39 -46.44 -23.14 58.06
C ARG A 39 -45.34 -24.11 57.59
N ALA A 40 -45.44 -25.39 57.94
CA ALA A 40 -44.50 -26.41 57.48
C ALA A 40 -44.54 -26.57 55.96
N ASP A 41 -45.74 -26.63 55.36
CA ASP A 41 -45.93 -26.72 53.91
C ASP A 41 -45.36 -25.48 53.20
N ARG A 42 -45.57 -24.29 53.77
CA ARG A 42 -44.97 -23.05 53.25
C ARG A 42 -43.45 -23.08 53.27
N ILE A 43 -42.84 -23.58 54.34
CA ILE A 43 -41.37 -23.72 54.43
C ILE A 43 -40.88 -24.68 53.35
N GLY A 44 -41.50 -25.85 53.21
CA GLY A 44 -41.15 -26.80 52.15
C GLY A 44 -41.32 -26.24 50.74
N LEU A 45 -42.36 -25.43 50.49
CA LEU A 45 -42.53 -24.71 49.22
C LEU A 45 -41.43 -23.68 48.97
N VAL A 46 -41.01 -22.94 49.99
CA VAL A 46 -39.89 -21.97 49.88
C VAL A 46 -38.59 -22.69 49.56
N ASP A 47 -38.31 -23.81 50.21
CA ASP A 47 -37.12 -24.63 49.95
C ASP A 47 -37.13 -25.19 48.52
N MET A 48 -38.26 -25.75 48.06
CA MET A 48 -38.40 -26.20 46.67
C MET A 48 -38.22 -25.08 45.64
N VAL A 49 -38.75 -23.88 45.91
CA VAL A 49 -38.56 -22.71 45.03
C VAL A 49 -37.08 -22.27 45.03
N SER A 50 -36.42 -22.31 46.18
CA SER A 50 -34.99 -22.00 46.30
C SER A 50 -34.13 -22.99 45.52
N GLU A 51 -34.39 -24.29 45.66
CA GLU A 51 -33.73 -25.36 44.90
C GLU A 51 -33.96 -25.23 43.40
N ALA A 52 -35.22 -25.03 42.97
CA ALA A 52 -35.56 -24.82 41.57
C ALA A 52 -34.85 -23.58 40.98
N ARG A 53 -34.77 -22.49 41.75
CA ARG A 53 -34.02 -21.29 41.36
C ARG A 53 -32.51 -21.57 41.27
N GLY A 54 -31.95 -22.33 42.20
CA GLY A 54 -30.55 -22.77 42.15
C GLY A 54 -30.25 -23.58 40.89
N ALA A 55 -31.06 -24.60 40.60
CA ALA A 55 -30.93 -25.41 39.40
C ALA A 55 -31.04 -24.61 38.10
N LEU A 56 -31.92 -23.61 38.07
CA LEU A 56 -32.10 -22.71 36.93
C LEU A 56 -30.92 -21.73 36.75
N LEU A 57 -30.34 -21.22 37.84
CA LEU A 57 -29.10 -20.42 37.77
C LEU A 57 -27.93 -21.26 37.30
N GLU A 58 -27.82 -22.50 37.77
CA GLU A 58 -26.81 -23.44 37.29
C GLU A 58 -26.97 -23.72 35.79
N SER A 59 -28.19 -23.99 35.31
CA SER A 59 -28.44 -24.25 33.90
C SER A 59 -28.08 -23.04 33.04
N PHE A 60 -28.43 -21.82 33.46
CA PHE A 60 -27.99 -20.58 32.79
C PHE A 60 -26.48 -20.41 32.80
N SER A 61 -25.81 -20.71 33.91
CA SER A 61 -24.35 -20.63 34.00
C SER A 61 -23.68 -21.63 33.05
N ARG A 62 -24.19 -22.86 32.95
CA ARG A 62 -23.71 -23.90 32.03
C ARG A 62 -23.97 -23.49 30.58
N GLN A 63 -25.13 -22.91 30.28
CA GLN A 63 -25.45 -22.40 28.95
C GLN A 63 -24.50 -21.25 28.56
N ARG A 64 -24.28 -20.28 29.45
CA ARG A 64 -23.32 -19.18 29.23
C ARG A 64 -21.91 -19.67 28.98
N LYS A 65 -21.44 -20.66 29.75
CA LYS A 65 -20.12 -21.28 29.55
C LYS A 65 -20.03 -21.97 28.18
N ARG A 66 -21.05 -22.75 27.80
CA ARG A 66 -21.11 -23.42 26.49
C ARG A 66 -21.14 -22.41 25.33
N THR A 67 -21.93 -21.34 25.44
CA THR A 67 -21.97 -20.31 24.40
C THR A 67 -20.63 -19.60 24.29
N ALA A 68 -19.97 -19.28 25.41
CA ALA A 68 -18.64 -18.68 25.39
C ALA A 68 -17.60 -19.60 24.72
N GLN A 69 -17.59 -20.89 25.07
CA GLN A 69 -16.72 -21.89 24.44
C GLN A 69 -16.96 -22.03 22.94
N LEU A 70 -18.23 -22.06 22.50
CA LEU A 70 -18.57 -22.12 21.08
C LEU A 70 -18.12 -20.87 20.33
N THR A 71 -18.31 -19.68 20.92
CA THR A 71 -17.83 -18.42 20.35
C THR A 71 -16.30 -18.41 20.23
N GLU A 72 -15.58 -18.88 21.25
CA GLU A 72 -14.12 -19.00 21.22
C GLU A 72 -13.65 -19.97 20.12
N GLN A 73 -14.26 -21.15 20.02
CA GLN A 73 -13.95 -22.11 18.95
C GLN A 73 -14.22 -21.53 17.56
N GLN A 74 -15.34 -20.83 17.37
CA GLN A 74 -15.66 -20.15 16.10
C GLN A 74 -14.60 -19.09 15.75
N GLN A 75 -14.13 -18.33 16.73
CA GLN A 75 -13.06 -17.34 16.53
C GLN A 75 -11.71 -17.97 16.20
N GLN A 76 -11.37 -19.12 16.80
CA GLN A 76 -10.16 -19.86 16.47
C GLN A 76 -10.21 -20.43 15.04
N LEU A 77 -11.36 -20.96 14.64
CA LEU A 77 -11.56 -21.48 13.27
C LEU A 77 -11.48 -20.37 12.23
N SER A 78 -12.07 -19.20 12.47
CA SER A 78 -12.00 -18.07 11.54
C SER A 78 -10.58 -17.53 11.39
N ALA A 79 -9.80 -17.51 12.49
CA ALA A 79 -8.40 -17.14 12.46
C ALA A 79 -7.54 -18.11 11.63
N LEU A 80 -7.77 -19.41 11.81
CA LEU A 80 -7.06 -20.43 11.06
C LEU A 80 -7.42 -20.40 9.57
N ALA A 81 -8.66 -20.03 9.23
CA ALA A 81 -9.07 -19.80 7.84
C ALA A 81 -8.30 -18.63 7.20
N LEU A 82 -8.18 -17.49 7.89
CA LEU A 82 -7.39 -16.35 7.41
C LEU A 82 -5.90 -16.69 7.27
N GLN A 83 -5.35 -17.47 8.20
CA GLN A 83 -3.96 -17.90 8.10
C GLN A 83 -3.73 -18.81 6.88
N LYS A 84 -4.66 -19.73 6.60
CA LYS A 84 -4.60 -20.58 5.40
C LYS A 84 -4.73 -19.77 4.11
N GLU A 85 -5.62 -18.78 4.09
CA GLU A 85 -5.76 -17.85 2.96
C GLU A 85 -4.45 -17.11 2.71
N TYR A 86 -3.84 -16.53 3.74
CA TYR A 86 -2.55 -15.84 3.63
C TYR A 86 -1.44 -16.75 3.10
N LEU A 87 -1.31 -17.97 3.63
CA LEU A 87 -0.30 -18.92 3.15
C LEU A 87 -0.50 -19.31 1.68
N ALA A 88 -1.76 -19.50 1.25
CA ALA A 88 -2.06 -19.80 -0.15
C ALA A 88 -1.73 -18.62 -1.08
N GLN A 89 -1.98 -17.38 -0.64
CA GLN A 89 -1.61 -16.18 -1.39
C GLN A 89 -0.10 -16.02 -1.47
N LEU A 90 0.62 -16.27 -0.37
CA LEU A 90 2.08 -16.24 -0.34
C LEU A 90 2.70 -17.26 -1.31
N GLU A 91 2.17 -18.49 -1.34
CA GLU A 91 2.61 -19.51 -2.30
C GLU A 91 2.36 -19.08 -3.75
N THR A 92 1.19 -18.51 -4.03
CA THR A 92 0.84 -17.99 -5.36
C THR A 92 1.77 -16.84 -5.77
N GLN A 93 2.04 -15.90 -4.87
CA GLN A 93 2.99 -14.81 -5.08
C GLN A 93 4.39 -15.35 -5.42
N GLN A 94 4.88 -16.35 -4.68
CA GLN A 94 6.19 -16.97 -4.93
C GLN A 94 6.25 -17.66 -6.29
N GLN A 95 5.21 -18.41 -6.67
CA GLN A 95 5.15 -19.08 -7.97
C GLN A 95 5.14 -18.08 -9.14
N LEU A 96 4.36 -17.00 -9.04
CA LEU A 96 4.30 -15.97 -10.07
C LEU A 96 5.59 -15.14 -10.14
N ALA A 97 6.21 -14.86 -9.00
CA ALA A 97 7.53 -14.20 -8.97
C ALA A 97 8.61 -15.06 -9.62
N ALA A 98 8.63 -16.37 -9.36
CA ALA A 98 9.55 -17.31 -10.01
C ALA A 98 9.32 -17.33 -11.54
N ARG A 99 8.07 -17.47 -11.99
CA ARG A 99 7.73 -17.45 -13.42
C ARG A 99 8.11 -16.14 -14.12
N ALA A 100 7.86 -14.99 -13.47
CA ALA A 100 8.25 -13.69 -14.02
C ALA A 100 9.78 -13.58 -14.15
N THR A 101 10.53 -14.12 -13.18
CA THR A 101 11.99 -14.15 -13.21
C THR A 101 12.52 -15.05 -14.32
N GLU A 102 11.94 -16.23 -14.51
CA GLU A 102 12.29 -17.16 -15.60
C GLU A 102 12.01 -16.53 -16.97
N LEU A 103 10.86 -15.89 -17.17
CA LEU A 103 10.51 -15.20 -18.41
C LEU A 103 11.42 -13.99 -18.66
N ALA A 104 11.76 -13.23 -17.63
CA ALA A 104 12.69 -12.11 -17.74
C ALA A 104 14.07 -12.57 -18.21
N ALA A 105 14.58 -13.65 -17.61
CA ALA A 105 15.84 -14.26 -18.04
C ALA A 105 15.78 -14.78 -19.48
N ALA A 106 14.65 -15.37 -19.89
CA ALA A 106 14.46 -15.83 -21.26
C ALA A 106 14.41 -14.67 -22.26
N VAL A 107 13.76 -13.54 -21.93
CA VAL A 107 13.72 -12.34 -22.79
C VAL A 107 15.12 -11.77 -22.93
N GLU A 108 15.85 -11.63 -21.81
CA GLU A 108 17.22 -11.12 -21.80
C GLU A 108 18.17 -11.99 -22.63
N ALA A 109 18.04 -13.31 -22.56
CA ALA A 109 18.84 -14.24 -23.36
C ALA A 109 18.67 -14.04 -24.88
N THR A 110 17.51 -13.53 -25.31
CA THR A 110 17.19 -13.27 -26.72
C THR A 110 17.34 -11.80 -27.14
N ALA A 111 17.76 -10.91 -26.23
CA ALA A 111 17.79 -9.47 -26.46
C ALA A 111 18.65 -9.09 -27.68
N ALA A 112 19.85 -9.67 -27.79
CA ALA A 112 20.75 -9.41 -28.92
C ALA A 112 20.16 -9.88 -30.27
N GLU A 113 19.53 -11.06 -30.31
CA GLU A 113 18.88 -11.56 -31.53
C GLU A 113 17.71 -10.67 -31.94
N ARG A 114 16.89 -10.24 -30.98
CA ARG A 114 15.78 -9.31 -31.22
C ARG A 114 16.26 -7.97 -31.77
N ASP A 115 17.33 -7.41 -31.19
CA ASP A 115 17.87 -6.12 -31.63
C ASP A 115 18.47 -6.21 -33.04
N THR A 116 19.20 -7.30 -33.35
CA THR A 116 19.69 -7.53 -34.72
C THR A 116 18.56 -7.71 -35.72
N LEU A 117 17.48 -8.43 -35.37
CA LEU A 117 16.31 -8.59 -36.22
C LEU A 117 15.62 -7.24 -36.46
N ALA A 118 15.48 -6.40 -35.44
CA ALA A 118 14.90 -5.06 -35.57
C ALA A 118 15.72 -4.17 -36.50
N GLN A 119 17.06 -4.22 -36.41
CA GLN A 119 17.95 -3.50 -37.31
C GLN A 119 17.82 -3.98 -38.77
N LEU A 120 17.76 -5.30 -38.99
CA LEU A 120 17.58 -5.90 -40.31
C LEU A 120 16.22 -5.49 -40.92
N LEU A 121 15.14 -5.55 -40.13
CA LEU A 121 13.82 -5.10 -40.57
C LEU A 121 13.82 -3.63 -41.00
N ALA A 122 14.44 -2.76 -40.21
CA ALA A 122 14.55 -1.34 -40.54
C ALA A 122 15.40 -1.08 -41.80
N ALA A 123 16.49 -1.84 -41.99
CA ALA A 123 17.32 -1.74 -43.19
C ALA A 123 16.57 -2.23 -44.45
N THR A 124 15.83 -3.33 -44.35
CA THR A 124 14.99 -3.85 -45.44
C THR A 124 13.87 -2.88 -45.78
N ASP A 125 13.23 -2.25 -44.79
CA ASP A 125 12.19 -1.24 -45.01
C ASP A 125 12.72 -0.02 -45.79
N ARG A 126 13.93 0.45 -45.46
CA ARG A 126 14.60 1.52 -46.22
C ARG A 126 14.89 1.08 -47.66
N THR A 127 15.36 -0.15 -47.85
CA THR A 127 15.68 -0.70 -49.18
C THR A 127 14.42 -0.80 -50.04
N ILE A 128 13.33 -1.34 -49.49
CA ILE A 128 12.02 -1.42 -50.17
C ILE A 128 11.52 -0.02 -50.56
N ALA A 129 11.66 0.97 -49.68
CA ALA A 129 11.24 2.35 -49.97
C ALA A 129 12.00 2.92 -51.19
N THR A 130 13.33 2.78 -51.22
CA THR A 130 14.15 3.25 -52.37
C THR A 130 13.85 2.51 -53.67
N GLN A 131 13.59 1.19 -53.60
CA GLN A 131 13.27 0.39 -54.78
C GLN A 131 11.88 0.69 -55.31
N ARG A 132 10.90 0.96 -54.44
CA ARG A 132 9.58 1.43 -54.88
C ARG A 132 9.67 2.72 -55.66
N GLU A 133 10.50 3.67 -55.21
CA GLU A 133 10.74 4.91 -55.93
C GLU A 133 11.39 4.65 -57.30
N THR A 134 12.39 3.77 -57.35
CA THR A 134 13.05 3.36 -58.60
C THR A 134 12.07 2.70 -59.58
N VAL A 135 11.22 1.78 -59.11
CA VAL A 135 10.18 1.12 -59.92
C VAL A 135 9.18 2.15 -60.43
N ASN A 136 8.77 3.13 -59.61
CA ASN A 136 7.87 4.20 -60.04
C ASN A 136 8.48 5.05 -61.18
N VAL A 137 9.77 5.40 -61.08
CA VAL A 137 10.49 6.12 -62.13
C VAL A 137 10.58 5.29 -63.41
N LEU A 138 11.03 4.04 -63.33
CA LEU A 138 11.11 3.13 -64.49
C LEU A 138 9.75 2.87 -65.14
N THR A 139 8.67 2.85 -64.35
CA THR A 139 7.30 2.71 -64.86
C THR A 139 6.92 3.92 -65.72
N GLN A 140 7.27 5.14 -65.29
CA GLN A 140 7.05 6.35 -66.09
C GLN A 140 7.94 6.37 -67.35
N GLU A 141 9.20 5.95 -67.24
CA GLU A 141 10.11 5.86 -68.39
C GLU A 141 9.64 4.83 -69.43
N SER A 142 9.26 3.61 -69.01
CA SER A 142 8.72 2.58 -69.91
C SER A 142 7.46 3.08 -70.62
N LYS A 143 6.54 3.72 -69.88
CA LYS A 143 5.32 4.28 -70.46
C LYS A 143 5.62 5.35 -71.52
N SER A 144 6.53 6.29 -71.22
CA SER A 144 6.90 7.33 -72.18
C SER A 144 7.62 6.79 -73.42
N ALA A 145 8.48 5.77 -73.27
CA ALA A 145 9.11 5.07 -74.40
C ALA A 145 8.08 4.32 -75.27
N ALA A 146 7.10 3.66 -74.66
CA ALA A 146 6.02 2.98 -75.38
C ALA A 146 5.11 3.96 -76.15
N GLU A 147 4.81 5.12 -75.56
CA GLU A 147 4.08 6.21 -76.21
C GLU A 147 4.88 6.78 -77.40
N ALA A 148 6.19 7.00 -77.23
CA ALA A 148 7.06 7.48 -78.31
C ALA A 148 7.11 6.51 -79.51
N LEU A 149 7.22 5.20 -79.24
CA LEU A 149 7.16 4.16 -80.27
C LEU A 149 5.83 4.17 -81.02
N THR A 150 4.71 4.28 -80.30
CA THR A 150 3.37 4.31 -80.90
C THR A 150 3.17 5.55 -81.77
N ASN A 151 3.61 6.71 -81.28
CA ASN A 151 3.56 7.96 -82.02
C ASN A 151 4.47 7.93 -83.27
N ARG A 152 5.65 7.30 -83.19
CA ARG A 152 6.55 7.16 -84.34
C ARG A 152 6.00 6.19 -85.39
N GLN A 153 5.42 5.07 -84.96
CA GLN A 153 4.77 4.09 -85.85
C GLN A 153 3.63 4.75 -86.63
N SER A 154 2.74 5.46 -85.94
CA SER A 154 1.63 6.18 -86.59
C SER A 154 2.12 7.27 -87.55
N ALA A 155 3.21 7.99 -87.24
CA ALA A 155 3.81 8.96 -88.15
C ALA A 155 4.41 8.30 -89.41
N LEU A 156 5.05 7.13 -89.27
CA LEU A 156 5.56 6.34 -90.38
C LEU A 156 4.41 5.83 -91.27
N ASP A 157 3.36 5.28 -90.67
CA ASP A 157 2.18 4.78 -91.40
C ASP A 157 1.52 5.91 -92.19
N ALA A 158 1.35 7.09 -91.58
CA ALA A 158 0.82 8.27 -92.26
C ALA A 158 1.71 8.74 -93.43
N LEU A 159 3.04 8.71 -93.25
CA LEU A 159 4.01 9.07 -94.29
C LEU A 159 4.01 8.05 -95.45
N GLN A 160 3.82 6.75 -95.17
CA GLN A 160 3.69 5.71 -96.19
C GLN A 160 2.42 5.89 -97.03
N VAL A 161 1.29 6.23 -96.40
CA VAL A 161 0.05 6.58 -97.10
C VAL A 161 0.24 7.81 -97.98
N ALA A 162 0.87 8.86 -97.46
CA ALA A 162 1.16 10.09 -98.22
C ALA A 162 2.12 9.83 -99.41
N ALA A 163 3.14 8.99 -99.22
CA ALA A 163 4.08 8.60 -100.27
C ALA A 163 3.39 7.81 -101.40
N ALA A 164 2.50 6.88 -101.04
CA ALA A 164 1.74 6.10 -102.02
C ALA A 164 0.82 7.01 -102.87
N GLN A 165 0.17 7.99 -102.24
CA GLN A 165 -0.64 8.99 -102.94
C GLN A 165 0.21 9.90 -103.84
N ALA A 166 1.38 10.34 -103.38
CA ALA A 166 2.30 11.16 -104.16
C ALA A 166 2.87 10.41 -105.37
N ARG A 167 3.21 9.12 -105.24
CA ARG A 167 3.65 8.27 -106.36
C ARG A 167 2.55 8.08 -107.41
N SER A 168 1.31 7.85 -106.96
CA SER A 168 0.15 7.78 -107.86
C SER A 168 -0.11 9.09 -108.61
N ALA A 169 0.18 10.24 -108.01
CA ALA A 169 0.07 11.55 -108.66
C ALA A 169 1.23 11.81 -109.64
N ALA A 170 2.45 11.37 -109.31
CA ALA A 170 3.64 11.50 -110.16
C ALA A 170 3.49 10.78 -111.51
N GLU A 171 2.92 9.57 -111.49
CA GLU A 171 2.62 8.78 -112.69
C GLU A 171 1.65 9.48 -113.66
N GLN A 172 0.82 10.41 -113.17
CA GLN A 172 -0.17 11.12 -113.98
C GLN A 172 0.33 12.46 -114.56
N LEU A 173 1.38 13.07 -113.98
CA LEU A 173 1.75 14.47 -114.24
C LEU A 173 3.14 14.68 -114.87
N SER A 174 4.06 13.70 -114.82
CA SER A 174 5.40 13.75 -115.45
C SER A 174 6.20 15.06 -115.20
N ASP A 175 6.23 15.52 -113.94
CA ASP A 175 6.90 16.75 -113.51
C ASP A 175 8.22 16.45 -112.77
N PRO A 176 9.39 16.98 -113.21
CA PRO A 176 10.69 16.76 -112.55
C PRO A 176 10.78 17.32 -111.12
N GLN A 177 9.91 18.26 -110.70
CA GLN A 177 9.83 18.67 -109.29
C GLN A 177 9.18 17.61 -108.40
N LEU A 178 8.26 16.80 -108.93
CA LEU A 178 7.63 15.72 -108.18
C LEU A 178 8.61 14.59 -107.86
N ASP A 179 9.51 14.25 -108.79
CA ASP A 179 10.55 13.24 -108.57
C ASP A 179 11.52 13.63 -107.45
N ALA A 180 11.90 14.92 -107.37
CA ALA A 180 12.72 15.44 -106.28
C ALA A 180 12.00 15.36 -104.91
N THR A 181 10.69 15.62 -104.88
CA THR A 181 9.89 15.48 -103.64
C THR A 181 9.70 14.03 -103.21
N LEU A 182 9.58 13.09 -104.15
CA LEU A 182 9.54 11.65 -103.88
C LEU A 182 10.84 11.14 -103.27
N ALA A 183 11.99 11.56 -103.81
CA ALA A 183 13.30 11.23 -103.24
C ALA A 183 13.47 11.76 -101.80
N ALA A 184 13.04 12.99 -101.54
CA ALA A 184 13.06 13.56 -100.19
C ALA A 184 12.08 12.87 -99.22
N LEU A 185 10.99 12.30 -99.72
CA LEU A 185 10.02 11.52 -98.94
C LEU A 185 10.58 10.14 -98.59
N ASP A 186 11.28 9.50 -99.53
CA ASP A 186 11.96 8.22 -99.31
C ASP A 186 13.10 8.36 -98.30
N GLU A 187 13.86 9.45 -98.36
CA GLU A 187 14.90 9.78 -97.36
C GLU A 187 14.28 10.00 -95.96
N LYS A 188 13.15 10.71 -95.88
CA LYS A 188 12.39 10.87 -94.62
C LYS A 188 11.82 9.56 -94.09
N GLN A 189 11.34 8.67 -94.96
CA GLN A 189 10.87 7.34 -94.57
C GLN A 189 12.00 6.49 -94.01
N LEU A 190 13.17 6.53 -94.64
CA LEU A 190 14.35 5.79 -94.19
C LEU A 190 14.83 6.29 -92.81
N ALA A 191 14.88 7.61 -92.62
CA ALA A 191 15.20 8.23 -91.33
C ALA A 191 14.17 7.88 -90.22
N LEU A 192 12.87 7.89 -90.52
CA LEU A 192 11.82 7.50 -89.58
C LEU A 192 11.87 6.01 -89.22
N ASN A 193 12.22 5.15 -90.18
CA ASN A 193 12.43 3.72 -89.94
C ASN A 193 13.62 3.45 -89.00
N GLU A 194 14.74 4.15 -89.18
CA GLU A 194 15.89 4.05 -88.28
C GLU A 194 15.54 4.53 -86.86
N GLN A 195 14.82 5.65 -86.75
CA GLN A 195 14.34 6.16 -85.46
C GLN A 195 13.35 5.18 -84.79
N LEU A 196 12.45 4.56 -85.54
CA LEU A 196 11.52 3.55 -85.02
C LEU A 196 12.25 2.30 -84.49
N ALA A 197 13.29 1.86 -85.19
CA ALA A 197 14.13 0.77 -84.71
C ALA A 197 14.83 1.14 -83.39
N GLY A 198 15.31 2.38 -83.26
CA GLY A 198 15.86 2.92 -82.02
C GLY A 198 14.84 2.99 -80.87
N ASP A 199 13.65 3.53 -81.12
CA ASP A 199 12.57 3.60 -80.13
C ASP A 199 12.11 2.21 -79.68
N LYS A 200 12.10 1.22 -80.59
CA LYS A 200 11.78 -0.18 -80.27
C LYS A 200 12.83 -0.83 -79.39
N GLN A 201 14.11 -0.56 -79.63
CA GLN A 201 15.18 -1.02 -78.75
C GLN A 201 15.08 -0.35 -77.38
N LEU A 202 14.81 0.96 -77.32
CA LEU A 202 14.67 1.70 -76.06
C LEU A 202 13.46 1.19 -75.24
N ALA A 203 12.30 1.02 -75.87
CA ALA A 203 11.10 0.51 -75.20
C ALA A 203 11.30 -0.91 -74.66
N THR A 204 11.95 -1.79 -75.43
CA THR A 204 12.25 -3.16 -74.96
C THR A 204 13.30 -3.18 -73.84
N GLN A 205 14.31 -2.31 -73.88
CA GLN A 205 15.26 -2.16 -72.78
C GLN A 205 14.58 -1.65 -71.50
N LYS A 206 13.75 -0.60 -71.59
CA LYS A 206 13.07 -0.03 -70.43
C LYS A 206 12.06 -0.97 -69.81
N GLU A 207 11.34 -1.74 -70.63
CA GLU A 207 10.45 -2.78 -70.13
C GLU A 207 11.23 -3.90 -69.42
N ALA A 208 12.38 -4.32 -69.95
CA ALA A 208 13.24 -5.32 -69.29
C ALA A 208 13.82 -4.80 -67.95
N GLU A 209 14.25 -3.54 -67.89
CA GLU A 209 14.69 -2.87 -66.66
C GLU A 209 13.57 -2.82 -65.62
N LEU A 210 12.35 -2.45 -66.02
CA LEU A 210 11.17 -2.41 -65.15
C LEU A 210 10.82 -3.78 -64.59
N VAL A 211 10.80 -4.82 -65.43
CA VAL A 211 10.51 -6.20 -65.00
C VAL A 211 11.56 -6.68 -64.00
N SER A 212 12.84 -6.41 -64.25
CA SER A 212 13.93 -6.78 -63.34
C SER A 212 13.86 -6.05 -62.00
N ALA A 213 13.60 -4.74 -62.02
CA ALA A 213 13.44 -3.94 -60.82
C ALA A 213 12.22 -4.38 -59.99
N THR A 214 11.11 -4.68 -60.66
CA THR A 214 9.88 -5.17 -60.00
C THR A 214 10.10 -6.54 -59.35
N ALA A 215 10.75 -7.48 -60.05
CA ALA A 215 11.09 -8.78 -59.46
C ALA A 215 12.01 -8.67 -58.24
N THR A 216 12.94 -7.71 -58.25
CA THR A 216 13.82 -7.43 -57.10
C THR A 216 13.04 -6.85 -55.92
N LEU A 217 12.11 -5.93 -56.18
CA LEU A 217 11.23 -5.36 -55.16
C LEU A 217 10.35 -6.46 -54.53
N ASP A 218 9.72 -7.30 -55.34
CA ASP A 218 8.87 -8.39 -54.87
C ASP A 218 9.63 -9.37 -53.97
N LYS A 219 10.88 -9.69 -54.33
CA LYS A 219 11.76 -10.50 -53.49
C LYS A 219 12.02 -9.84 -52.14
N ASN A 220 12.37 -8.55 -52.11
CA ASN A 220 12.65 -7.85 -50.85
C ASN A 220 11.39 -7.70 -49.98
N VAL A 221 10.21 -7.53 -50.59
CA VAL A 221 8.94 -7.55 -49.87
C VAL A 221 8.67 -8.93 -49.26
N ALA A 222 8.97 -10.02 -49.97
CA ALA A 222 8.85 -11.38 -49.43
C ALA A 222 9.85 -11.64 -48.29
N ASP A 223 11.11 -11.20 -48.43
CA ASP A 223 12.14 -11.30 -47.39
C ASP A 223 11.73 -10.51 -46.13
N ARG A 224 11.15 -9.32 -46.31
CA ARG A 224 10.58 -8.51 -45.21
C ARG A 224 9.44 -9.23 -44.49
N ALA A 225 8.56 -9.90 -45.22
CA ALA A 225 7.50 -10.71 -44.64
C ALA A 225 8.06 -11.88 -43.82
N ALA A 226 9.09 -12.57 -44.33
CA ALA A 226 9.75 -13.66 -43.61
C ALA A 226 10.45 -13.19 -42.32
N LEU A 227 11.15 -12.04 -42.37
CA LEU A 227 11.74 -11.43 -41.18
C LEU A 227 10.67 -11.03 -40.14
N SER A 228 9.53 -10.49 -40.59
CA SER A 228 8.43 -10.13 -39.70
C SER A 228 7.81 -11.34 -39.01
N ALA A 229 7.75 -12.48 -39.69
CA ALA A 229 7.29 -13.73 -39.10
C ALA A 229 8.25 -14.23 -38.00
N LYS A 230 9.57 -14.05 -38.19
CA LYS A 230 10.57 -14.34 -37.14
C LYS A 230 10.48 -13.41 -35.94
N GLN A 231 9.89 -12.23 -36.08
CA GLN A 231 9.73 -11.27 -34.97
C GLN A 231 8.57 -11.65 -34.03
N GLN A 232 7.53 -12.30 -34.54
CA GLN A 232 6.33 -12.66 -33.78
C GLN A 232 6.59 -13.42 -32.48
N PRO A 233 7.43 -14.47 -32.42
CA PRO A 233 7.68 -15.17 -31.16
C PRO A 233 8.32 -14.28 -30.08
N PHE A 234 9.18 -13.33 -30.46
CA PHE A 234 9.79 -12.40 -29.50
C PHE A 234 8.75 -11.43 -28.92
N LEU A 235 7.84 -10.92 -29.77
CA LEU A 235 6.74 -10.06 -29.32
C LEU A 235 5.77 -10.83 -28.39
N GLU A 236 5.49 -12.09 -28.71
CA GLU A 236 4.67 -12.96 -27.84
C GLU A 236 5.35 -13.22 -26.50
N GLN A 237 6.67 -13.44 -26.50
CA GLN A 237 7.45 -13.63 -25.27
C GLN A 237 7.47 -12.36 -24.39
N GLU A 238 7.61 -11.18 -24.99
CA GLU A 238 7.48 -9.89 -24.28
C GLU A 238 6.08 -9.69 -23.70
N ARG A 239 5.03 -10.07 -24.46
CA ARG A 239 3.65 -10.04 -23.96
C ARG A 239 3.48 -10.95 -22.75
N GLN A 240 4.01 -12.18 -22.82
CA GLN A 240 3.96 -13.13 -21.70
C GLN A 240 4.70 -12.62 -20.47
N LEU A 241 5.84 -11.95 -20.65
CA LEU A 241 6.55 -11.30 -19.54
C LEU A 241 5.73 -10.17 -18.94
N ALA A 242 5.10 -9.33 -19.76
CA ALA A 242 4.22 -8.25 -19.29
C ALA A 242 3.01 -8.79 -18.50
N GLU A 243 2.37 -9.84 -19.00
CA GLU A 243 1.27 -10.53 -18.33
C GLU A 243 1.72 -11.18 -17.01
N ALA A 244 2.90 -11.81 -17.00
CA ALA A 244 3.47 -12.42 -15.79
C ALA A 244 3.81 -11.37 -14.73
N ASN A 245 4.37 -10.23 -15.12
CA ASN A 245 4.65 -9.11 -14.21
C ASN A 245 3.35 -8.53 -13.65
N ALA A 246 2.32 -8.31 -14.49
CA ALA A 246 1.02 -7.84 -14.02
C ALA A 246 0.37 -8.84 -13.04
N GLY A 247 0.46 -10.14 -13.33
CA GLY A 247 -0.01 -11.20 -12.43
C GLY A 247 0.75 -11.25 -11.11
N ARG A 248 2.09 -11.09 -11.15
CA ARG A 248 2.92 -10.98 -9.96
C ARG A 248 2.46 -9.80 -9.10
N ASP A 249 2.33 -8.61 -9.69
CA ASP A 249 1.98 -7.39 -8.96
C ASP A 249 0.59 -7.48 -8.33
N ALA A 250 -0.37 -8.10 -9.03
CA ALA A 250 -1.69 -8.41 -8.47
C ALA A 250 -1.60 -9.37 -7.28
N ALA A 251 -0.79 -10.44 -7.38
CA ALA A 251 -0.59 -11.38 -6.29
C ALA A 251 0.14 -10.77 -5.08
N VAL A 252 1.05 -9.81 -5.29
CA VAL A 252 1.64 -9.02 -4.19
C VAL A 252 0.54 -8.26 -3.45
N ALA A 253 -0.31 -7.54 -4.18
CA ALA A 253 -1.40 -6.77 -3.58
C ALA A 253 -2.41 -7.67 -2.83
N ASP A 254 -2.77 -8.82 -3.40
CA ASP A 254 -3.66 -9.80 -2.75
C ASP A 254 -3.03 -10.39 -1.48
N CYS A 255 -1.72 -10.67 -1.51
CA CYS A 255 -0.98 -11.16 -0.36
C CYS A 255 -0.90 -10.10 0.76
N GLU A 256 -0.67 -8.83 0.41
CA GLU A 256 -0.69 -7.71 1.36
C GLU A 256 -2.06 -7.56 2.03
N LEU A 257 -3.13 -7.61 1.23
CA LEU A 257 -4.50 -7.54 1.75
C LEU A 257 -4.85 -8.73 2.66
N ALA A 258 -4.44 -9.95 2.30
CA ALA A 258 -4.62 -11.13 3.13
C ALA A 258 -3.84 -11.01 4.46
N ASN A 259 -2.62 -10.48 4.41
CA ASN A 259 -1.81 -10.21 5.60
C ASN A 259 -2.47 -9.16 6.52
N GLU A 260 -2.99 -8.07 5.95
CA GLU A 260 -3.68 -7.03 6.71
C GLU A 260 -4.92 -7.57 7.43
N ARG A 261 -5.74 -8.39 6.74
CA ARG A 261 -6.88 -9.08 7.35
C ARG A 261 -6.45 -9.99 8.50
N LEU A 262 -5.38 -10.76 8.31
CA LEU A 262 -4.84 -11.64 9.34
C LEU A 262 -4.37 -10.83 10.56
N ARG A 263 -3.59 -9.76 10.33
CA ARG A 263 -3.11 -8.86 11.39
C ARG A 263 -4.26 -8.22 12.16
N HIS A 264 -5.25 -7.64 11.47
CA HIS A 264 -6.42 -7.07 12.13
C HIS A 264 -7.21 -8.11 12.92
N SER A 265 -7.24 -9.37 12.46
CA SER A 265 -7.86 -10.44 13.24
C SER A 265 -7.10 -10.70 14.54
N TRP A 266 -5.77 -10.60 14.55
CA TRP A 266 -4.95 -10.75 15.75
C TRP A 266 -5.12 -9.55 16.69
N GLU A 267 -5.16 -8.33 16.14
CA GLU A 267 -5.40 -7.10 16.89
C GLU A 267 -6.76 -7.10 17.59
N ARG A 268 -7.85 -7.44 16.88
CA ARG A 268 -9.21 -7.52 17.46
C ARG A 268 -9.36 -8.58 18.55
N ARG A 269 -8.50 -9.61 18.53
CA ARG A 269 -8.46 -10.68 19.53
C ARG A 269 -7.47 -10.38 20.66
N PHE A 270 -6.83 -9.21 20.65
CA PHE A 270 -5.77 -8.84 21.60
C PHE A 270 -4.62 -9.86 21.63
N ALA A 271 -4.43 -10.63 20.56
CA ALA A 271 -3.31 -11.55 20.43
C ALA A 271 -2.01 -10.79 20.14
N VAL A 272 -2.13 -9.66 19.44
CA VAL A 272 -1.06 -8.70 19.16
C VAL A 272 -1.61 -7.31 19.43
N ARG A 273 -0.78 -6.41 19.98
CA ARG A 273 -1.15 -5.01 20.19
C ARG A 273 -1.20 -4.30 18.83
N ALA A 274 -2.25 -3.52 18.59
CA ALA A 274 -2.28 -2.64 17.41
C ALA A 274 -1.20 -1.57 17.56
N LEU A 275 -0.44 -1.33 16.49
CA LEU A 275 0.55 -0.27 16.43
C LEU A 275 -0.18 1.06 16.23
N ILE A 276 -0.39 1.79 17.32
CA ILE A 276 -1.11 3.07 17.34
C ILE A 276 -0.10 4.18 17.61
N PRO A 277 -0.11 5.26 16.82
CA PRO A 277 0.74 6.43 17.10
C PRO A 277 0.38 7.02 18.46
N LEU A 278 1.39 7.51 19.19
CA LEU A 278 1.14 8.25 20.42
C LEU A 278 0.43 9.56 20.10
N ALA A 279 -0.61 9.89 20.87
CA ALA A 279 -1.21 11.23 20.82
C ALA A 279 -0.14 12.29 21.21
N PRO A 280 -0.27 13.55 20.77
CA PRO A 280 0.71 14.60 21.07
C PRO A 280 1.04 14.74 22.57
N GLU A 281 0.03 14.62 23.43
CA GLU A 281 0.17 14.66 24.89
C GLU A 281 0.89 13.41 25.43
N GLN A 282 0.61 12.25 24.85
CA GLN A 282 1.29 11.00 25.21
C GLN A 282 2.75 11.03 24.77
N LEU A 283 3.05 11.59 23.59
CA LEU A 283 4.41 11.76 23.10
C LEU A 283 5.18 12.76 23.98
N ALA A 284 4.55 13.86 24.40
CA ALA A 284 5.15 14.79 25.35
C ALA A 284 5.43 14.13 26.71
N GLY A 285 4.45 13.41 27.28
CA GLY A 285 4.61 12.70 28.54
C GLY A 285 5.70 11.62 28.48
N SER A 286 5.77 10.90 27.35
CA SER A 286 6.81 9.91 27.09
C SER A 286 8.18 10.58 27.00
N THR A 287 8.29 11.74 26.35
CA THR A 287 9.54 12.51 26.27
C THR A 287 10.02 13.00 27.64
N ILE A 288 9.09 13.54 28.45
CA ILE A 288 9.39 14.01 29.82
C ILE A 288 9.89 12.86 30.68
N SER A 289 9.29 11.67 30.53
CA SER A 289 9.67 10.47 31.28
C SER A 289 11.01 9.91 30.79
N ALA A 290 11.16 9.75 29.47
CA ALA A 290 12.34 9.17 28.84
C ALA A 290 13.61 9.97 29.10
N LEU A 291 13.55 11.30 29.01
CA LEU A 291 14.70 12.17 29.25
C LEU A 291 14.87 12.55 30.74
N GLU A 292 13.98 12.07 31.60
CA GLU A 292 13.92 12.41 33.03
C GLU A 292 13.85 13.92 33.26
N LEU A 293 13.01 14.61 32.48
CA LEU A 293 12.84 16.06 32.61
C LEU A 293 12.09 16.44 33.90
N ALA A 294 11.25 15.56 34.45
CA ALA A 294 10.49 15.85 35.66
C ALA A 294 11.38 16.09 36.90
N PRO A 295 12.34 15.21 37.26
CA PRO A 295 13.30 15.48 38.33
C PRO A 295 14.15 16.74 38.09
N ARG A 296 14.58 16.97 36.85
CA ARG A 296 15.30 18.19 36.45
C ARG A 296 14.46 19.45 36.73
N TYR A 297 13.23 19.48 36.22
CA TYR A 297 12.32 20.63 36.37
C TYR A 297 11.89 20.85 37.82
N GLN A 298 11.81 19.80 38.63
CA GLN A 298 11.56 19.95 40.07
C GLN A 298 12.69 20.74 40.74
N ARG A 299 13.95 20.41 40.46
CA ARG A 299 15.11 21.14 41.01
C ARG A 299 15.19 22.57 40.51
N GLU A 300 14.93 22.79 39.22
CA GLU A 300 14.88 24.14 38.65
C GLU A 300 13.76 24.97 39.29
N ALA A 301 12.58 24.38 39.52
CA ALA A 301 11.47 25.04 40.21
C ALA A 301 11.80 25.36 41.68
N GLU A 302 12.46 24.45 42.38
CA GLU A 302 12.96 24.68 43.74
C GLU A 302 14.01 25.81 43.77
N ALA A 303 14.96 25.83 42.84
CA ALA A 303 15.98 26.87 42.74
C ALA A 303 15.39 28.24 42.40
N GLU A 304 14.42 28.30 41.49
CA GLU A 304 13.67 29.51 41.15
C GLU A 304 12.87 30.02 42.36
N TRP A 305 12.17 29.13 43.05
CA TRP A 305 11.43 29.48 44.26
C TRP A 305 12.36 30.06 45.33
N GLN A 306 13.50 29.41 45.57
CA GLN A 306 14.52 29.88 46.51
C GLN A 306 15.07 31.25 46.09
N ALA A 307 15.33 31.46 44.80
CA ALA A 307 15.80 32.74 44.28
C ALA A 307 14.79 33.88 44.51
N ASN A 308 13.50 33.61 44.33
CA ASN A 308 12.42 34.57 44.54
C ASN A 308 12.12 34.83 46.04
N HIS A 309 12.67 34.00 46.93
CA HIS A 309 12.42 34.03 48.37
C HIS A 309 13.69 34.28 49.21
N LYS A 310 14.79 34.72 48.59
CA LYS A 310 16.11 34.93 49.23
C LYS A 310 16.08 35.84 50.46
N ASP A 311 15.15 36.78 50.52
CA ASP A 311 15.05 37.78 51.59
C ASP A 311 14.12 37.38 52.74
N LYS A 312 13.40 36.25 52.63
CA LYS A 312 12.49 35.79 53.69
C LYS A 312 13.24 34.98 54.75
N LYS A 313 12.93 35.23 56.02
CA LYS A 313 13.48 34.40 57.12
C LYS A 313 12.82 33.02 57.13
N PRO A 314 13.52 31.96 57.59
CA PRO A 314 12.96 30.61 57.65
C PRO A 314 11.63 30.50 58.43
N GLU A 315 11.43 31.37 59.43
CA GLU A 315 10.23 31.44 60.27
C GLU A 315 9.01 32.04 59.53
N GLU A 316 9.22 32.74 58.41
CA GLU A 316 8.17 33.37 57.59
C GLU A 316 7.70 32.47 56.43
N ILE A 317 8.34 31.30 56.27
CA ILE A 317 8.06 30.35 55.20
C ILE A 317 6.98 29.36 55.68
N GLU A 318 5.76 29.53 55.18
CA GLU A 318 4.70 28.54 55.37
C GLU A 318 4.94 27.34 54.43
N GLU A 319 5.28 26.19 55.00
CA GLU A 319 5.69 24.99 54.23
C GLU A 319 4.64 24.53 53.21
N ALA A 320 3.35 24.63 53.55
CA ALA A 320 2.25 24.28 52.65
C ALA A 320 2.16 25.20 51.42
N LYS A 321 2.43 26.50 51.60
CA LYS A 321 2.44 27.48 50.50
C LYS A 321 3.66 27.28 49.61
N LYS A 322 4.83 27.06 50.22
CA LYS A 322 6.07 26.71 49.49
C LYS A 322 5.86 25.50 48.58
N ALA A 323 5.29 24.41 49.11
CA ALA A 323 5.03 23.20 48.32
C ALA A 323 4.09 23.46 47.14
N THR A 324 3.05 24.27 47.34
CA THR A 324 2.08 24.63 46.29
C THR A 324 2.72 25.50 45.20
N GLU A 325 3.54 26.49 45.57
CA GLU A 325 4.23 27.37 44.61
C GLU A 325 5.25 26.59 43.77
N ILE A 326 6.02 25.69 44.37
CA ILE A 326 6.95 24.81 43.65
C ILE A 326 6.19 23.88 42.70
N ALA A 327 5.06 23.29 43.14
CA ALA A 327 4.22 22.45 42.29
C ALA A 327 3.66 23.22 41.09
N GLN A 328 3.29 24.48 41.26
CA GLN A 328 2.82 25.33 40.18
C GLN A 328 3.94 25.65 39.17
N LEU A 329 5.14 25.97 39.65
CA LEU A 329 6.32 26.20 38.80
C LEU A 329 6.73 24.94 38.01
N LEU A 330 6.62 23.76 38.61
CA LEU A 330 6.83 22.48 37.95
C LEU A 330 5.76 22.23 36.88
N LYS A 331 4.48 22.41 37.23
CA LYS A 331 3.36 22.24 36.29
C LYS A 331 3.50 23.14 35.07
N ASN A 332 3.86 24.41 35.26
CA ASN A 332 4.06 25.35 34.16
C ASN A 332 5.14 24.87 33.17
N ARG A 333 6.25 24.30 33.66
CA ARG A 333 7.33 23.74 32.81
C ARG A 333 6.85 22.50 32.04
N ILE A 334 6.12 21.60 32.70
CA ILE A 334 5.53 20.40 32.06
C ILE A 334 4.53 20.82 30.98
N ASP A 335 3.64 21.77 31.28
CA ASP A 335 2.64 22.30 30.35
C ASP A 335 3.29 23.00 29.13
N GLN A 336 4.47 23.63 29.29
CA GLN A 336 5.25 24.20 28.18
C GLN A 336 5.78 23.12 27.23
N VAL A 337 6.24 21.98 27.74
CA VAL A 337 6.65 20.86 26.88
C VAL A 337 5.44 20.29 26.16
N ALA A 338 4.36 19.99 26.89
CA ALA A 338 3.13 19.45 26.32
C ALA A 338 2.54 20.36 25.23
N SER A 339 2.42 21.66 25.49
CA SER A 339 1.90 22.63 24.51
C SER A 339 2.76 22.71 23.25
N THR A 340 4.08 22.55 23.36
CA THR A 340 4.98 22.51 22.21
C THR A 340 4.69 21.31 21.31
N TYR A 341 4.49 20.12 21.90
CA TYR A 341 4.11 18.92 21.15
C TYR A 341 2.71 19.03 20.57
N VAL A 342 1.72 19.51 21.33
CA VAL A 342 0.35 19.70 20.83
C VAL A 342 0.33 20.66 19.64
N ALA A 343 1.05 21.77 19.72
CA ALA A 343 1.10 22.73 18.61
C ALA A 343 1.72 22.16 17.31
N MET A 344 2.66 21.21 17.42
CA MET A 344 3.38 20.66 16.26
C MET A 344 2.76 19.35 15.73
N PHE A 345 2.20 18.52 16.60
CA PHE A 345 1.77 17.16 16.27
C PHE A 345 0.25 16.96 16.31
N ALA A 346 -0.53 17.90 16.84
CA ALA A 346 -1.99 17.79 16.79
C ALA A 346 -2.51 17.93 15.35
N ALA A 347 -3.49 17.10 15.01
CA ALA A 347 -4.17 17.21 13.72
C ALA A 347 -4.92 18.56 13.60
N PRO A 348 -4.96 19.18 12.41
CA PRO A 348 -5.74 20.38 12.19
C PRO A 348 -7.22 20.14 12.52
N GLY A 349 -7.90 21.18 13.02
CA GLY A 349 -9.34 21.10 13.30
C GLY A 349 -10.13 20.63 12.08
N GLY A 350 -10.91 19.56 12.23
CA GLY A 350 -11.70 18.95 11.15
C GLY A 350 -11.06 17.74 10.47
N SER A 351 -9.84 17.34 10.84
CA SER A 351 -9.20 16.11 10.36
C SER A 351 -9.35 14.95 11.35
N PRO A 352 -9.31 13.67 10.89
CA PRO A 352 -9.21 12.52 11.77
C PRO A 352 -7.98 12.63 12.71
N GLN A 353 -8.18 12.40 14.01
CA GLN A 353 -7.13 12.54 15.03
C GLN A 353 -6.36 11.23 15.29
N ASP A 354 -6.82 10.13 14.72
CA ASP A 354 -6.30 8.77 14.85
C ASP A 354 -5.32 8.37 13.74
N VAL A 355 -5.13 9.24 12.74
CA VAL A 355 -4.22 9.00 11.61
C VAL A 355 -2.84 9.56 11.92
N PHE A 356 -1.81 8.71 11.82
CA PHE A 356 -0.42 9.16 11.90
C PHE A 356 -0.07 10.06 10.72
N SER A 357 0.55 11.20 11.01
CA SER A 357 1.08 12.12 10.01
C SER A 357 2.59 12.30 10.22
N ALA A 358 3.37 12.17 9.15
CA ALA A 358 4.81 12.41 9.14
C ALA A 358 5.12 13.59 8.21
N THR A 359 4.86 14.81 8.68
CA THR A 359 5.09 16.01 7.88
C THR A 359 6.56 16.43 7.91
N ALA A 360 7.01 17.13 6.86
CA ALA A 360 8.34 17.72 6.82
C ALA A 360 8.57 18.69 8.00
N ASP A 361 7.54 19.46 8.39
CA ASP A 361 7.61 20.40 9.50
C ASP A 361 7.87 19.70 10.85
N GLN A 362 7.25 18.54 11.07
CA GLN A 362 7.48 17.73 12.27
C GLN A 362 8.91 17.17 12.33
N ALA A 363 9.47 16.74 11.20
CA ALA A 363 10.85 16.30 11.12
C ALA A 363 11.82 17.47 11.38
N LEU A 364 11.54 18.63 10.79
CA LEU A 364 12.33 19.85 10.95
C LEU A 364 12.31 20.36 12.40
N PHE A 365 11.17 20.25 13.08
CA PHE A 365 11.02 20.59 14.49
C PHE A 365 11.98 19.77 15.37
N PHE A 366 12.02 18.45 15.20
CA PHE A 366 12.95 17.62 15.95
C PHE A 366 14.43 17.89 15.61
N ALA A 367 14.74 18.21 14.36
CA ALA A 367 16.11 18.48 13.92
C ALA A 367 16.64 19.83 14.42
N ASN A 368 15.82 20.89 14.36
CA ASN A 368 16.33 22.27 14.41
C ASN A 368 15.74 23.13 15.53
N ASP A 369 14.70 22.69 16.24
CA ASP A 369 14.10 23.53 17.28
C ASP A 369 15.00 23.59 18.52
N GLY A 370 15.46 24.80 18.86
CA GLY A 370 16.34 25.03 20.01
C GLY A 370 15.74 24.60 21.35
N ARG A 371 14.41 24.54 21.47
CA ARG A 371 13.74 24.04 22.69
C ARG A 371 13.93 22.54 22.84
N VAL A 372 13.79 21.80 21.73
CA VAL A 372 14.02 20.34 21.70
C VAL A 372 15.48 20.05 22.04
N GLN A 373 16.41 20.77 21.41
CA GLN A 373 17.84 20.62 21.68
C GLN A 373 18.19 20.91 23.16
N ALA A 374 17.53 21.89 23.78
CA ALA A 374 17.73 22.22 25.20
C ALA A 374 17.28 21.11 26.18
N TRP A 375 16.35 20.23 25.78
CA TRP A 375 15.95 19.08 26.60
C TRP A 375 17.06 18.05 26.74
N PHE A 376 17.93 17.95 25.73
CA PHE A 376 19.08 17.05 25.72
C PHE A 376 20.33 17.64 26.37
N ASN A 377 20.26 18.85 26.95
CA ASN A 377 21.38 19.38 27.71
C ASN A 377 21.55 18.60 29.03
N PRO A 378 22.76 18.13 29.35
CA PRO A 378 23.04 17.48 30.63
C PRO A 378 22.73 18.42 31.79
N ALA A 379 21.93 17.94 32.75
CA ALA A 379 21.57 18.66 33.95
C ALA A 379 21.39 17.68 35.10
N GLU A 380 21.56 18.15 36.34
CA GLU A 380 21.38 17.29 37.51
C GLU A 380 19.97 16.68 37.53
N GLY A 381 19.90 15.35 37.44
CA GLY A 381 18.63 14.60 37.44
C GLY A 381 18.03 14.37 36.06
N SER A 382 18.76 14.68 34.98
CA SER A 382 18.40 14.24 33.63
C SER A 382 19.08 12.91 33.26
N LEU A 383 18.46 12.19 32.31
CA LEU A 383 19.02 10.95 31.76
C LEU A 383 20.45 11.18 31.24
N LEU A 384 20.66 12.25 30.47
CA LEU A 384 21.93 12.53 29.82
C LEU A 384 23.07 12.68 30.83
N LYS A 385 22.81 13.30 32.00
CA LYS A 385 23.81 13.41 33.06
C LYS A 385 24.16 12.06 33.67
N ARG A 386 23.20 11.15 33.79
CA ARG A 386 23.43 9.77 34.24
C ARG A 386 24.24 8.98 33.20
N LEU A 387 23.91 9.09 31.92
CA LEU A 387 24.61 8.41 30.84
C LEU A 387 26.07 8.87 30.69
N GLU A 388 26.37 10.16 30.91
CA GLU A 388 27.75 10.67 30.93
C GLU A 388 28.63 9.96 31.97
N ALA A 389 28.05 9.53 33.09
CA ALA A 389 28.76 8.87 34.19
C ALA A 389 29.02 7.38 33.95
N ILE A 390 28.42 6.77 32.93
CA ILE A 390 28.62 5.36 32.60
C ILE A 390 29.83 5.26 31.66
N GLU A 391 30.86 4.54 32.07
CA GLU A 391 32.08 4.36 31.25
C GLU A 391 31.92 3.24 30.22
N ASN A 392 31.27 2.12 30.61
CA ASN A 392 31.08 0.95 29.76
C ASN A 392 30.04 1.24 28.64
N PRO A 393 30.43 1.20 27.35
CA PRO A 393 29.51 1.49 26.23
C PRO A 393 28.31 0.53 26.16
N ALA A 394 28.47 -0.74 26.52
CA ALA A 394 27.39 -1.72 26.48
C ALA A 394 26.34 -1.46 27.58
N GLU A 395 26.77 -1.08 28.78
CA GLU A 395 25.88 -0.67 29.87
C GLU A 395 25.19 0.66 29.55
N LEU A 396 25.91 1.59 28.92
CA LEU A 396 25.34 2.86 28.44
C LEU A 396 24.24 2.60 27.41
N ALA A 397 24.48 1.69 26.45
CA ALA A 397 23.49 1.31 25.46
C ALA A 397 22.23 0.71 26.11
N ASP A 398 22.37 -0.18 27.09
CA ASP A 398 21.25 -0.75 27.83
C ASP A 398 20.44 0.32 28.56
N GLU A 399 21.11 1.20 29.32
CA GLU A 399 20.44 2.28 30.07
C GLU A 399 19.76 3.28 29.13
N LEU A 400 20.39 3.61 28.01
CA LEU A 400 19.84 4.51 27.00
C LEU A 400 18.55 3.94 26.37
N HIS A 401 18.59 2.68 25.94
CA HIS A 401 17.42 2.02 25.34
C HIS A 401 16.33 1.77 26.37
N LEU A 402 16.70 1.41 27.59
CA LEU A 402 15.73 1.18 28.66
C LEU A 402 14.99 2.47 29.02
N ALA A 403 15.71 3.58 29.15
CA ALA A 403 15.10 4.87 29.49
C ALA A 403 14.19 5.40 28.37
N ILE A 404 14.62 5.30 27.10
CA ILE A 404 13.88 5.90 25.99
C ILE A 404 12.82 4.94 25.41
N LEU A 405 13.18 3.67 25.19
CA LEU A 405 12.33 2.68 24.51
C LEU A 405 11.71 1.66 25.47
N SER A 406 11.96 1.76 26.79
CA SER A 406 11.42 0.85 27.81
C SER A 406 11.77 -0.63 27.58
N ARG A 407 12.91 -0.90 26.93
CA ARG A 407 13.44 -2.25 26.69
C ARG A 407 14.98 -2.25 26.73
N PRO A 408 15.63 -3.38 27.04
CA PRO A 408 17.08 -3.49 26.90
C PRO A 408 17.50 -3.37 25.42
N ALA A 409 18.76 -3.00 25.20
CA ALA A 409 19.35 -2.99 23.88
C ALA A 409 19.60 -4.42 23.40
N THR A 410 19.40 -4.66 22.11
CA THR A 410 19.81 -5.92 21.45
C THR A 410 21.33 -5.96 21.28
N ASN A 411 21.89 -7.13 20.97
CA ASN A 411 23.34 -7.26 20.78
C ASN A 411 23.86 -6.39 19.62
N ASP A 412 23.08 -6.29 18.55
CA ASP A 412 23.45 -5.47 17.38
C ASP A 412 23.43 -3.98 17.74
N GLU A 413 22.38 -3.51 18.42
CA GLU A 413 22.27 -2.13 18.90
C GLU A 413 23.40 -1.77 19.88
N LYS A 414 23.81 -2.69 20.76
CA LYS A 414 24.97 -2.48 21.65
C LYS A 414 26.25 -2.30 20.84
N SER A 415 26.47 -3.14 19.83
CA SER A 415 27.62 -3.04 18.94
C SER A 415 27.63 -1.71 18.17
N GLU A 416 26.47 -1.23 17.73
CA GLU A 416 26.34 0.05 17.03
C GLU A 416 26.67 1.24 17.95
N VAL A 417 26.11 1.27 19.16
CA VAL A 417 26.40 2.32 20.15
C VAL A 417 27.89 2.29 20.54
N GLU A 418 28.46 1.12 20.75
CA GLU A 418 29.88 0.97 21.05
C GLU A 418 30.77 1.51 19.93
N ALA A 419 30.50 1.11 18.68
CA ALA A 419 31.24 1.60 17.51
C ALA A 419 31.11 3.13 17.37
N TYR A 420 29.90 3.65 17.50
CA TYR A 420 29.62 5.08 17.36
C TYR A 420 30.33 5.93 18.44
N LEU A 421 30.35 5.45 19.69
CA LEU A 421 31.08 6.13 20.77
C LEU A 421 32.60 6.00 20.62
N ALA A 422 33.10 4.88 20.10
CA ALA A 422 34.52 4.66 19.87
C ALA A 422 35.10 5.57 18.78
N GLU A 423 34.32 5.90 17.75
CA GLU A 423 34.71 6.85 16.70
C GLU A 423 34.76 8.31 17.17
N ARG A 424 34.09 8.64 18.28
CA ARG A 424 33.91 10.03 18.77
C ARG A 424 34.39 10.20 20.21
N GLN A 425 35.52 9.60 20.58
CA GLN A 425 36.09 9.70 21.93
C GLN A 425 36.33 11.16 22.37
N ASP A 426 36.79 12.01 21.45
CA ASP A 426 37.07 13.44 21.73
C ASP A 426 35.81 14.28 21.99
N ASP A 427 34.63 13.79 21.60
CA ASP A 427 33.34 14.48 21.75
C ASP A 427 32.25 13.52 22.26
N ARG A 428 32.64 12.63 23.19
CA ARG A 428 31.79 11.55 23.70
C ARG A 428 30.44 12.05 24.22
N ASN A 429 30.40 13.17 24.94
CA ASN A 429 29.17 13.68 25.52
C ASN A 429 28.19 14.17 24.44
N THR A 430 28.68 14.75 23.35
CA THR A 430 27.83 15.08 22.20
C THR A 430 27.36 13.82 21.49
N ALA A 431 28.20 12.80 21.35
CA ALA A 431 27.79 11.52 20.77
C ALA A 431 26.65 10.86 21.59
N ILE A 432 26.73 10.88 22.93
CA ILE A 432 25.64 10.39 23.80
C ILE A 432 24.35 11.19 23.56
N ARG A 433 24.47 12.52 23.44
CA ARG A 433 23.34 13.42 23.17
C ARG A 433 22.68 13.09 21.83
N GLU A 434 23.47 12.91 20.79
CA GLU A 434 23.02 12.55 19.45
C GLU A 434 22.37 11.17 19.42
N ALA A 435 22.92 10.19 20.14
CA ALA A 435 22.34 8.85 20.26
C ALA A 435 20.97 8.89 20.95
N ALA A 436 20.84 9.63 22.06
CA ALA A 436 19.56 9.84 22.73
C ALA A 436 18.54 10.56 21.84
N TRP A 437 18.98 11.56 21.08
CA TRP A 437 18.13 12.24 20.10
C TRP A 437 17.68 11.30 18.97
N GLY A 438 18.58 10.46 18.44
CA GLY A 438 18.27 9.47 17.42
C GLY A 438 17.19 8.48 17.87
N LEU A 439 17.28 7.98 19.11
CA LEU A 439 16.25 7.08 19.65
C LEU A 439 14.92 7.80 19.91
N LEU A 440 14.93 9.03 20.44
CA LEU A 440 13.69 9.79 20.69
C LEU A 440 12.97 10.14 19.38
N THR A 441 13.71 10.35 18.29
CA THR A 441 13.16 10.67 16.97
C THR A 441 12.84 9.44 16.12
N SER A 442 13.17 8.24 16.61
CA SER A 442 12.90 6.99 15.92
C SER A 442 11.41 6.71 15.77
N ILE A 443 11.06 5.87 14.78
CA ILE A 443 9.69 5.38 14.62
C ILE A 443 9.26 4.59 15.86
N GLU A 444 10.15 3.81 16.47
CA GLU A 444 9.81 3.00 17.64
C GLU A 444 9.30 3.86 18.81
N PHE A 445 9.89 5.03 19.05
CA PHE A 445 9.45 5.92 20.13
C PHE A 445 8.08 6.58 19.86
N ARG A 446 7.71 6.78 18.59
CA ARG A 446 6.47 7.48 18.21
C ARG A 446 5.21 6.61 18.28
N PHE A 447 5.37 5.29 18.40
CA PHE A 447 4.26 4.34 18.41
C PHE A 447 4.22 3.56 19.72
N ASN A 448 3.03 3.14 20.12
CA ASN A 448 2.90 2.27 21.27
C ASN A 448 3.37 0.84 20.93
N ARG A 449 4.31 0.31 21.72
CA ARG A 449 4.74 -1.09 21.60
C ARG A 449 4.03 -1.98 22.60
#